data_AF-A0A327JYC1-F1
#
_entry.id   AF-A0A327JYC1-F1
#
_cell.length_a   1.000
_cell.length_b   1.000
_cell.length_c   1.000
_cell.angle_alpha   90.00
_cell.angle_beta   90.00
_cell.angle_gamma   90.00
#
_symmetry.space_group_name_H-M   'P 1'
#
loop_
_entity.id
_entity.type
_entity.pdbx_description
1 polymer ?
#
loop_
_entity_poly.entity_id
_entity_poly.type
_entity_poly.pdbx_seq_one_letter_code
_entity_poly.pdbx_strand_id
1 'polypeptide(L)' 'SRSFVFRTYLTQILILAALGIAIGLAVGAILPFVALAALSNILPLSAVPALYPRELALAALYGLLVALSFSLWPLGRA' A
#
# COMPACT_ATOMS: atom_id res chain seq x y z
N SER A 1 -31.67 3.44 7.60
CA SER A 1 -30.67 3.49 8.70
C SER A 1 -29.40 4.15 8.18
N ARG A 2 -29.07 5.38 8.62
CA ARG A 2 -27.83 6.08 8.23
C ARG A 2 -26.56 5.26 8.55
N SER A 3 -26.61 4.47 9.63
CA SER A 3 -25.54 3.55 10.04
C SER A 3 -25.28 2.40 9.05
N PHE A 4 -26.33 1.88 8.40
CA PHE A 4 -26.17 0.83 7.39
C PHE A 4 -25.42 1.35 6.16
N VAL A 5 -25.79 2.55 5.70
CA VAL A 5 -25.17 3.21 4.55
C VAL A 5 -23.69 3.50 4.82
N PHE A 6 -23.37 4.05 6.00
CA PHE A 6 -21.99 4.28 6.43
C PHE A 6 -21.12 3.01 6.38
N ARG A 7 -21.61 1.91 6.97
CA ARG A 7 -20.86 0.64 7.03
C ARG A 7 -20.59 0.07 5.64
N THR A 8 -21.58 0.13 4.75
CA THR A 8 -21.44 -0.36 3.37
C THR A 8 -20.38 0.42 2.61
N TYR A 9 -20.42 1.76 2.65
CA TYR A 9 -19.42 2.60 1.97
C TYR A 9 -18.01 2.42 2.56
N LEU A 10 -17.89 2.36 3.89
CA LEU A 10 -16.60 2.12 4.53
C LEU A 10 -16.02 0.77 4.09
N THR A 11 -16.85 -0.28 4.03
CA THR A 11 -16.43 -1.61 3.59
C THR A 11 -15.98 -1.60 2.13
N GLN A 12 -16.71 -0.91 1.25
CA GLN A 12 -16.30 -0.74 -0.15
C GLN A 12 -14.94 -0.05 -0.28
N ILE A 13 -14.73 1.04 0.48
CA ILE A 13 -13.45 1.74 0.47
C ILE A 13 -12.32 0.86 1.01
N LEU A 14 -12.56 0.10 2.08
CA LEU A 14 -11.57 -0.83 2.62
C LEU A 14 -11.21 -1.95 1.65
N ILE A 15 -12.17 -2.47 0.87
CA ILE A 15 -11.89 -3.45 -0.18
C ILE A 15 -11.01 -2.85 -1.27
N LEU A 16 -11.34 -1.64 -1.75
CA LEU A 16 -10.54 -0.95 -2.76
C LEU A 16 -9.13 -0.61 -2.24
N ALA A 17 -9.04 -0.18 -0.97
CA ALA A 17 -7.77 0.09 -0.32
C ALA A 17 -6.92 -1.18 -0.20
N ALA A 18 -7.51 -2.31 0.22
CA ALA A 18 -6.79 -3.59 0.31
C ALA A 18 -6.24 -4.03 -1.05
N LEU A 19 -7.02 -3.87 -2.13
CA LEU A 19 -6.57 -4.12 -3.50
C LEU A 19 -5.41 -3.20 -3.90
N GLY A 20 -5.54 -1.89 -3.67
CA GLY A 20 -4.49 -0.92 -3.98
C GLY A 20 -3.19 -1.18 -3.20
N ILE A 21 -3.31 -1.51 -1.91
CA ILE A 21 -2.17 -1.89 -1.06
C ILE A 21 -1.54 -3.17 -1.59
N ALA A 22 -2.30 -4.21 -1.89
CA ALA A 22 -1.76 -5.47 -2.40
C ALA A 22 -0.98 -5.27 -3.71
N ILE A 23 -1.51 -4.48 -4.64
CA ILE A 23 -0.83 -4.13 -5.89
C ILE A 23 0.44 -3.32 -5.60
N GLY A 24 0.35 -2.29 -4.76
CA GLY A 24 1.49 -1.47 -4.37
C GLY A 24 2.61 -2.26 -3.70
N LEU A 25 2.26 -3.24 -2.85
CA LEU A 25 3.21 -4.15 -2.22
C LEU A 25 3.86 -5.09 -3.22
N ALA A 26 3.09 -5.65 -4.16
CA ALA A 26 3.64 -6.50 -5.22
C ALA A 26 4.65 -5.72 -6.08
N VAL A 27 4.30 -4.51 -6.50
CA VAL A 27 5.18 -3.62 -7.24
C VAL A 27 6.41 -3.25 -6.41
N GLY A 28 6.22 -2.82 -5.16
CA GLY A 28 7.30 -2.43 -4.26
C GLY A 28 8.25 -3.57 -3.89
N ALA A 29 7.76 -4.81 -3.82
CA ALA A 29 8.58 -6.00 -3.58
C ALA A 29 9.46 -6.37 -4.78
N ILE A 30 8.97 -6.16 -6.01
CA ILE A 30 9.69 -6.47 -7.25
C ILE A 30 10.67 -5.36 -7.61
N LEU A 31 10.39 -4.12 -7.21
CA LEU A 31 11.14 -2.93 -7.60
C LEU A 31 12.67 -3.02 -7.36
N PRO A 32 13.18 -3.50 -6.20
CA PRO A 32 14.62 -3.59 -5.96
C PRO A 32 15.34 -4.52 -6.93
N PHE A 33 14.68 -5.61 -7.35
CA PHE A 33 15.25 -6.58 -8.31
C PHE A 33 15.35 -5.96 -9.70
N VAL A 34 14.29 -5.29 -10.14
CA VAL A 34 14.27 -4.59 -11.45
C VAL A 34 15.28 -3.45 -11.46
N ALA A 35 15.33 -2.66 -10.40
CA ALA A 35 16.27 -1.55 -10.27
C ALA A 35 17.73 -2.04 -10.31
N LEU A 36 18.06 -3.11 -9.59
CA LEU A 36 19.41 -3.66 -9.61
C LEU A 36 19.80 -4.21 -10.99
N ALA A 37 18.90 -4.91 -11.66
CA ALA A 37 19.15 -5.42 -13.01
C ALA A 37 19.38 -4.26 -14.01
N ALA A 38 18.50 -3.25 -13.99
CA ALA A 38 18.55 -2.12 -14.91
C ALA A 38 19.74 -1.17 -14.68
N LEU A 39 20.20 -1.04 -13.43
CA LEU A 39 21.24 -0.10 -13.03
C LEU A 39 22.58 -0.77 -12.69
N SER A 40 22.70 -2.08 -12.92
CA SER A 40 23.89 -2.90 -12.64
C SER A 40 25.18 -2.34 -13.24
N ASN A 41 25.10 -1.69 -14.41
CA ASN A 41 26.26 -1.12 -15.12
C ASN A 41 26.71 0.25 -14.58
N ILE A 42 25.93 0.88 -13.69
CA ILE A 42 26.13 2.27 -13.25
C ILE A 42 26.28 2.35 -11.73
N LEU A 43 25.79 1.37 -10.98
CA LEU A 43 25.85 1.35 -9.53
C LEU A 43 27.12 0.63 -9.04
N PRO A 44 28.09 1.33 -8.42
CA PRO A 44 29.22 0.72 -7.72
C PRO A 44 28.83 0.17 -6.33
N LEU A 45 27.56 -0.23 -6.16
CA LEU A 45 26.99 -0.60 -4.86
C LEU A 45 26.72 -2.10 -4.82
N SER A 46 27.21 -2.77 -3.77
CA SER A 46 26.91 -4.18 -3.45
C SER A 46 25.49 -4.38 -2.92
N ALA A 47 24.49 -3.72 -3.53
CA ALA A 47 23.11 -3.83 -3.12
C ALA A 47 22.60 -5.25 -3.39
N VAL A 48 22.28 -5.99 -2.33
CA VAL A 48 21.70 -7.33 -2.43
C VAL A 48 20.20 -7.17 -2.69
N PRO A 49 19.68 -7.70 -3.81
CA PRO A 49 18.26 -7.66 -4.08
C PRO A 49 17.59 -8.66 -3.13
N ALA A 50 16.92 -8.13 -2.12
CA ALA A 50 16.26 -8.90 -1.08
C ALA A 50 14.86 -8.36 -0.85
N LEU A 51 13.97 -9.23 -0.37
CA LEU A 51 12.70 -8.79 0.20
C LEU A 51 12.95 -8.24 1.59
N TYR A 52 12.29 -7.13 1.91
CA TYR A 52 12.34 -6.48 3.23
C TYR A 52 10.93 -6.56 3.85
N PRO A 53 10.58 -7.67 4.53
CA PRO A 53 9.22 -7.90 5.01
C PRO A 53 8.73 -6.83 5.98
N ARG A 54 9.63 -6.31 6.81
CA ARG A 54 9.34 -5.23 7.75
C ARG A 54 8.90 -3.95 7.02
N GLU A 55 9.57 -3.61 5.92
CA GLU A 55 9.31 -2.39 5.19
C GLU A 55 8.04 -2.52 4.35
N LEU A 56 7.77 -3.72 3.81
CA LEU A 56 6.49 -4.05 3.20
C LEU A 56 5.33 -4.00 4.21
N ALA A 57 5.53 -4.51 5.43
CA ALA A 57 4.52 -4.42 6.49
C ALA A 57 4.23 -2.97 6.89
N LEU A 58 5.26 -2.13 6.99
CA LEU A 58 5.10 -0.70 7.24
C LEU A 58 4.36 -0.01 6.08
N ALA A 59 4.71 -0.32 4.82
CA ALA A 59 4.00 0.21 3.66
C ALA A 59 2.51 -0.18 3.67
N ALA A 60 2.19 -1.43 4.02
CA ALA A 60 0.82 -1.91 4.17
C ALA A 60 0.07 -1.14 5.25
N LEU A 61 0.69 -0.97 6.42
CA LEU A 61 0.12 -0.25 7.55
C LEU A 61 -0.16 1.21 7.19
N TYR A 62 0.82 1.91 6.60
CA TYR A 62 0.63 3.30 6.19
C TYR A 62 -0.42 3.44 5.09
N GLY A 63 -0.47 2.53 4.12
CA GLY A 63 -1.53 2.51 3.10
C GLY A 63 -2.93 2.37 3.72
N LEU A 64 -3.07 1.48 4.71
CA LEU A 64 -4.33 1.29 5.44
C LEU A 64 -4.69 2.54 6.26
N LEU A 65 -3.73 3.12 6.98
CA LEU A 65 -3.94 4.34 7.76
C LEU A 65 -4.38 5.51 6.86
N VAL A 66 -3.74 5.69 5.70
CA VAL A 66 -4.13 6.69 4.70
C VAL A 66 -5.56 6.45 4.23
N ALA A 67 -5.90 5.21 3.84
CA ALA A 67 -7.25 4.87 3.40
C ALA A 67 -8.31 5.15 4.47
N LEU A 68 -8.02 4.85 5.74
CA LEU A 68 -8.89 5.16 6.87
C LEU A 68 -9.02 6.67 7.10
N SER A 69 -7.91 7.42 7.09
CA SER A 69 -7.94 8.87 7.27
C SER A 69 -8.78 9.57 6.21
N PHE A 70 -8.65 9.18 4.93
CA PHE A 70 -9.40 9.79 3.83
C PHE A 70 -10.85 9.28 3.71
N SER A 71 -11.17 8.11 4.23
CA SER A 71 -12.54 7.56 4.19
C SER A 71 -13.39 7.99 5.39
N LEU A 72 -12.84 7.95 6.60
CA LEU A 72 -13.59 8.23 7.83
C LEU A 72 -14.00 9.70 7.94
N TRP A 73 -13.18 10.62 7.45
CA TRP A 73 -13.47 12.06 7.54
C TRP A 73 -14.69 12.50 6.71
N PRO A 74 -14.83 12.14 5.42
CA PRO A 74 -16.07 12.39 4.66
C PRO A 74 -17.28 11.65 5.23
N LEU A 75 -17.10 10.39 5.62
CA LEU A 75 -18.21 9.54 6.09
C LEU A 75 -18.75 9.97 7.46
N GLY A 76 -17.92 10.51 8.35
CA GLY A 76 -18.33 11.03 9.65
C GLY A 76 -19.07 12.37 9.59
N ARG A 77 -19.05 13.04 8.43
CA ARG A 77 -19.71 14.33 8.19
C ARG A 77 -21.04 14.22 7.44
N ALA A 78 -21.36 13.04 6.90
CA ALA A 78 -22.58 12.75 6.14
C ALA A 78 -23.71 12.21 7.04
#